data_AF-A0A451CEP0-F1
#
_entry.id   AF-A0A451CEP0-F1
#
_cell.length_a   1.000
_cell.length_b   1.000
_cell.length_c   1.000
_cell.angle_alpha   90.00
_cell.angle_beta   90.00
_cell.angle_gamma   90.00
#
_symmetry.space_group_name_H-M   'P 1'
#
loop_
_entity.id
_entity.type
_entity.pdbx_description
1 polymer ?
#
loop_
_entity_poly.entity_id
_entity_poly.type
_entity_poly.pdbx_seq_one_letter_code
_entity_poly.pdbx_strand_id
1 'polypeptide(L)'
;MLDEMDILHEMIRENAKVSIEESNGRRQVTLGEPRDSEGRKVKISGLPDDAIVINADEFPAPDAVFTCRKGECKRADFIIIADTGKKRVILCCYGSRYFGGSVPHTGRGNRGTSRQPDSAHG
;
A
#
# COMPACT_ATOMS: atom_id res chain seq x y z
N MET A 1 4.17 -33.63 -0.51
CA MET A 1 3.49 -32.73 0.44
C MET A 1 3.66 -31.35 -0.14
N LEU A 2 2.57 -30.62 -0.39
CA LEU A 2 2.68 -29.24 -0.87
C LEU A 2 3.31 -28.38 0.23
N ASP A 3 4.19 -27.46 -0.15
CA ASP A 3 4.73 -26.49 0.81
C ASP A 3 3.61 -25.52 1.23
N GLU A 4 3.70 -24.95 2.44
CA GLU A 4 2.70 -24.00 2.93
C GLU A 4 2.62 -22.74 2.05
N MET A 5 3.72 -22.33 1.42
CA MET A 5 3.73 -21.25 0.43
C MET A 5 3.05 -21.66 -0.87
N ASP A 6 3.20 -22.91 -1.33
CA ASP A 6 2.49 -23.40 -2.52
C ASP A 6 0.98 -23.35 -2.30
N ILE A 7 0.51 -23.83 -1.13
CA ILE A 7 -0.92 -23.77 -0.77
C ILE A 7 -1.41 -22.32 -0.74
N LEU A 8 -0.64 -21.41 -0.14
CA LEU A 8 -0.99 -20.00 -0.12
C LEU A 8 -1.06 -19.41 -1.53
N HIS A 9 -0.13 -19.76 -2.42
CA HIS A 9 -0.16 -19.37 -3.82
C HIS A 9 -1.43 -19.85 -4.52
N GLU A 10 -1.89 -21.08 -4.29
CA GLU A 10 -3.11 -21.62 -4.88
C GLU A 10 -4.39 -20.96 -4.34
N MET A 11 -4.40 -20.55 -3.07
CA MET A 11 -5.57 -19.91 -2.45
C MET A 11 -5.84 -18.49 -2.94
N ILE A 12 -4.83 -17.78 -3.42
CA ILE A 12 -4.97 -16.41 -3.92
C ILE A 12 -5.30 -16.42 -5.41
N ARG A 13 -6.37 -15.71 -5.79
CA ARG A 13 -6.78 -15.56 -7.19
C ARG A 13 -5.73 -14.79 -8.00
N GLU A 14 -5.55 -15.14 -9.27
CA GLU A 14 -4.57 -14.51 -10.15
C GLU A 14 -4.76 -13.00 -10.31
N ASN A 15 -6.00 -12.50 -10.35
CA ASN A 15 -6.27 -11.05 -10.43
C ASN A 15 -5.79 -10.28 -9.20
N ALA A 16 -5.70 -10.95 -8.04
CA ALA A 16 -5.18 -10.37 -6.81
C ALA A 16 -3.65 -10.47 -6.70
N LYS A 17 -2.97 -11.23 -7.57
CA LYS A 17 -1.51 -11.34 -7.55
C LYS A 17 -0.89 -10.21 -8.35
N VAL A 18 0.13 -9.57 -7.79
CA VAL A 18 0.97 -8.60 -8.50
C VAL A 18 2.19 -9.32 -9.06
N SER A 19 2.48 -9.08 -10.35
CA SER A 19 3.61 -9.70 -11.02
C SER A 19 4.95 -9.25 -10.42
N ILE A 20 5.76 -10.21 -10.01
CA ILE A 20 7.15 -10.01 -9.62
C ILE A 20 8.02 -10.21 -10.86
N GLU A 21 8.90 -9.26 -11.12
CA GLU A 21 9.84 -9.29 -12.24
C GLU A 21 11.24 -9.60 -11.72
N GLU A 22 12.11 -10.10 -12.60
CA GLU A 22 13.53 -10.26 -12.31
C GLU A 22 14.34 -9.23 -13.08
N SER A 23 15.23 -8.51 -12.39
CA SER A 23 16.12 -7.53 -13.01
C SER A 23 17.46 -7.53 -12.30
N ASN A 24 18.55 -7.63 -13.07
CA ASN A 24 19.93 -7.70 -12.55
C ASN A 24 20.13 -8.82 -11.50
N GLY A 25 19.53 -10.00 -11.74
CA GLY A 25 19.59 -11.15 -10.83
C GLY A 25 18.89 -10.94 -9.49
N ARG A 26 17.98 -9.97 -9.41
CA ARG A 26 17.17 -9.69 -8.22
C ARG A 26 15.70 -9.65 -8.59
N ARG A 27 14.87 -10.33 -7.80
CA ARG A 27 13.42 -10.22 -7.89
C ARG A 27 12.97 -8.86 -7.36
N GLN A 28 12.03 -8.24 -8.06
CA GLN A 28 11.53 -6.90 -7.77
C GLN A 28 10.05 -6.79 -8.12
N VAL A 29 9.35 -5.91 -7.42
CA VAL A 29 7.96 -5.56 -7.73
C VAL A 29 7.80 -4.04 -7.77
N THR A 30 6.95 -3.58 -8.66
CA THR A 30 6.54 -2.18 -8.73
C THR A 30 5.10 -2.06 -8.28
N LEU A 31 4.88 -1.38 -7.16
CA LEU A 31 3.58 -1.15 -6.56
C LEU A 31 3.10 0.24 -6.93
N GLY A 32 1.95 0.36 -7.57
CA GLY A 32 1.34 1.64 -7.93
C GLY A 32 -0.07 1.71 -7.39
N GLU A 33 -0.45 2.85 -6.83
CA GLU A 33 -1.83 3.06 -6.37
C GLU A 33 -2.76 3.18 -7.61
N PRO A 34 -3.78 2.32 -7.76
CA PRO A 34 -4.64 2.32 -8.95
C PRO A 34 -5.37 3.64 -9.21
N ARG A 35 -5.57 4.43 -8.15
CA ARG A 35 -6.32 5.70 -8.17
C ARG A 35 -5.43 6.93 -8.02
N ASP A 36 -4.12 6.78 -8.08
CA ASP A 36 -3.21 7.92 -8.02
C ASP A 36 -3.14 8.61 -9.39
N SER A 37 -3.68 9.83 -9.47
CA SER A 37 -3.68 10.63 -10.70
C SER A 37 -2.27 11.00 -11.17
N GLU A 38 -1.30 11.01 -10.26
CA GLU A 38 0.11 11.25 -10.56
C GLU A 38 0.87 9.98 -10.95
N GLY A 39 0.23 8.81 -10.84
CA GLY A 39 0.82 7.52 -11.22
C GLY A 39 2.08 7.17 -10.43
N ARG A 40 2.18 7.60 -9.16
CA ARG A 40 3.32 7.29 -8.29
C ARG A 40 3.43 5.79 -8.08
N LYS A 41 4.68 5.34 -8.11
CA LYS A 41 5.04 3.94 -7.98
C LYS A 41 6.18 3.78 -7.01
N VAL A 42 6.13 2.73 -6.20
CA VAL A 42 7.19 2.31 -5.31
C VAL A 42 7.77 1.02 -5.84
N LYS A 43 9.09 0.98 -6.00
CA LYS A 43 9.80 -0.21 -6.42
C LYS A 43 10.45 -0.88 -5.21
N ILE A 44 10.11 -2.13 -4.96
CA ILE A 44 10.76 -2.96 -3.93
C ILE A 44 11.65 -3.96 -4.67
N SER A 45 12.94 -3.98 -4.32
CA SER A 45 13.93 -4.87 -4.94
C SER A 45 14.53 -5.82 -3.92
N GLY A 46 15.01 -6.97 -4.40
CA GLY A 46 15.57 -8.02 -3.54
C GLY A 46 14.50 -8.82 -2.81
N LEU A 47 13.36 -9.09 -3.46
CA LEU A 47 12.35 -9.99 -2.91
C LEU A 47 12.92 -11.43 -2.84
N PRO A 48 12.61 -12.19 -1.78
CA PRO A 48 12.89 -13.63 -1.72
C PRO A 48 12.19 -14.39 -2.84
N ASP A 49 12.64 -15.60 -3.19
CA ASP A 49 12.14 -16.39 -4.34
C ASP A 49 10.71 -16.92 -4.16
N ASP A 50 10.29 -17.15 -2.93
CA ASP A 50 8.94 -17.61 -2.55
C ASP A 50 7.97 -16.46 -2.25
N ALA A 51 8.38 -15.20 -2.47
CA ALA A 51 7.54 -14.07 -2.17
C ALA A 51 6.28 -14.05 -3.06
N ILE A 52 5.14 -13.79 -2.43
CA ILE A 52 3.87 -13.44 -3.07
C ILE A 52 3.51 -11.99 -2.74
N VAL A 53 3.10 -11.26 -3.77
CA VAL A 53 2.61 -9.89 -3.63
C VAL A 53 1.14 -9.87 -4.01
N ILE A 54 0.32 -9.34 -3.11
CA ILE A 54 -1.13 -9.36 -3.22
C ILE A 54 -1.63 -7.91 -3.30
N ASN A 55 -2.39 -7.60 -4.34
CA ASN A 55 -3.20 -6.39 -4.43
C ASN A 55 -4.43 -6.56 -3.55
N ALA A 56 -4.44 -5.87 -2.42
CA ALA A 56 -5.53 -5.99 -1.47
C ALA A 56 -6.81 -5.36 -2.00
N ASP A 57 -6.75 -4.48 -3.00
CA ASP A 57 -7.92 -3.87 -3.64
C ASP A 57 -8.90 -4.86 -4.28
N GLU A 58 -8.42 -6.05 -4.62
CA GLU A 58 -9.26 -7.14 -5.13
C GLU A 58 -10.11 -7.82 -4.04
N PHE A 59 -9.87 -7.55 -2.76
CA PHE A 59 -10.73 -8.03 -1.68
C PHE A 59 -11.93 -7.11 -1.49
N PRO A 60 -13.09 -7.62 -1.02
CA PRO A 60 -14.14 -6.78 -0.47
C PRO A 60 -13.62 -5.94 0.69
N ALA A 61 -14.06 -4.68 0.78
CA ALA A 61 -13.75 -3.86 1.94
C ALA A 61 -14.39 -4.49 3.20
N PRO A 62 -13.70 -4.49 4.35
CA PRO A 62 -14.21 -5.10 5.60
C PRO A 62 -15.24 -4.21 6.30
N ASP A 63 -16.21 -3.68 5.55
CA ASP A 63 -17.23 -2.74 6.02
C ASP A 63 -18.19 -3.36 7.05
N ALA A 64 -18.31 -4.70 7.04
CA ALA A 64 -19.04 -5.44 8.05
C ALA A 64 -18.34 -5.47 9.42
N VAL A 65 -17.04 -5.16 9.46
CA VAL A 65 -16.21 -5.20 10.69
C VAL A 65 -15.92 -3.79 11.20
N PHE A 66 -15.62 -2.84 10.30
CA PHE A 66 -15.18 -1.50 10.68
C PHE A 66 -16.20 -0.42 10.30
N THR A 67 -16.56 0.44 11.26
CA THR A 67 -17.56 1.51 11.06
C THR A 67 -17.04 2.72 10.30
N CYS A 68 -15.72 2.92 10.25
CA CYS A 68 -15.02 3.86 9.37
C CYS A 68 -15.54 5.31 9.41
N ARG A 69 -15.67 5.87 10.61
CA ARG A 69 -16.28 7.20 10.83
C ARG A 69 -15.27 8.33 10.95
N LYS A 70 -13.97 8.03 11.07
CA LYS A 70 -12.90 9.01 11.31
C LYS A 70 -11.80 8.94 10.25
N GLY A 71 -12.10 8.36 9.08
CA GLY A 71 -11.10 8.13 8.05
C GLY A 71 -10.13 7.01 8.39
N GLU A 72 -10.58 6.02 9.19
CA GLU A 72 -9.76 4.86 9.53
C GLU A 72 -9.38 4.07 8.27
N CYS A 73 -8.11 3.69 8.21
CA CYS A 73 -7.59 2.81 7.18
C CYS A 73 -8.15 1.40 7.38
N LYS A 74 -8.97 0.92 6.44
CA LYS A 74 -9.64 -0.38 6.56
C LYS A 74 -8.77 -1.55 6.12
N ARG A 75 -7.78 -1.29 5.26
CA ARG A 75 -6.95 -2.30 4.61
C ARG A 75 -5.69 -1.65 4.04
N ALA A 76 -4.60 -2.41 3.98
CA ALA A 76 -3.44 -2.07 3.17
C ALA A 76 -3.82 -2.01 1.67
N ASP A 77 -3.01 -1.36 0.83
CA ASP A 77 -3.18 -1.45 -0.63
C ASP A 77 -2.50 -2.70 -1.17
N PHE A 78 -1.34 -3.06 -0.60
CA PHE A 78 -0.60 -4.27 -0.96
C PHE A 78 -0.16 -5.05 0.27
N ILE A 79 -0.12 -6.37 0.14
CA ILE A 79 0.39 -7.28 1.15
C ILE A 79 1.50 -8.12 0.50
N ILE A 80 2.68 -8.15 1.10
CA ILE A 80 3.80 -8.99 0.67
C ILE A 80 4.00 -10.06 1.72
N ILE A 81 3.94 -11.31 1.30
CA ILE A 81 4.23 -12.47 2.16
C ILE A 81 5.45 -13.15 1.56
N ALA A 82 6.43 -13.46 2.39
CA ALA A 82 7.63 -14.16 1.96
C ALA A 82 8.12 -15.09 3.07
N ASP A 83 8.70 -16.20 2.67
CA ASP A 83 9.59 -16.98 3.53
C ASP A 83 11.03 -16.57 3.19
N THR A 84 11.90 -16.57 4.18
CA THR A 84 13.31 -16.18 4.00
C THR A 84 14.24 -17.33 4.32
N GLY A 85 13.68 -18.53 4.55
CA GLY A 85 14.34 -19.70 5.12
C GLY A 85 14.69 -19.54 6.61
N LYS A 86 14.68 -18.30 7.15
CA LYS A 86 14.94 -18.00 8.57
C LYS A 86 13.68 -17.64 9.33
N LYS A 87 12.75 -16.97 8.64
CA LYS A 87 11.46 -16.53 9.19
C LYS A 87 10.50 -16.23 8.04
N ARG A 88 9.21 -16.35 8.34
CA ARG A 88 8.13 -15.85 7.49
C ARG A 88 7.81 -14.41 7.86
N VAL A 89 7.62 -13.58 6.85
CA VAL A 89 7.37 -12.15 7.00
C VAL A 89 6.12 -11.78 6.23
N ILE A 90 5.25 -11.01 6.88
CA ILE A 90 4.10 -10.34 6.25
C ILE A 90 4.36 -8.84 6.35
N LEU A 91 4.44 -8.18 5.21
CA LEU A 91 4.59 -6.73 5.09
C LEU A 91 3.34 -6.12 4.48
N CYS A 92 2.69 -5.24 5.23
CA CYS A 92 1.54 -4.48 4.76
C CYS A 92 1.99 -3.09 4.27
N CYS A 93 1.74 -2.78 3.00
CA CYS A 93 2.09 -1.51 2.38
C CYS A 93 0.86 -0.60 2.26
N TYR A 94 1.02 0.64 2.72
CA TYR A 94 0.00 1.67 2.68
C TYR A 94 0.47 2.82 1.79
N GLY A 95 -0.42 3.27 0.92
CA GLY A 95 -0.24 4.36 0.00
C GLY A 95 -0.21 5.76 0.63
N SER A 96 -0.03 6.77 -0.21
CA SER A 96 0.07 8.17 0.17
C SER A 96 -1.26 8.76 0.65
N ARG A 97 -2.40 8.16 0.28
CA ARG A 97 -3.73 8.52 0.79
C ARG A 97 -3.80 8.47 2.33
N TYR A 98 -2.90 7.73 2.97
CA TYR A 98 -2.91 7.52 4.42
C TYR A 98 -2.05 8.51 5.21
N PHE A 99 -1.13 9.25 4.58
CA PHE A 99 -0.31 10.25 5.26
C PHE A 99 -0.94 11.66 5.32
N GLY A 100 -2.10 11.86 4.67
CA GLY A 100 -2.81 13.15 4.61
C GLY A 100 -4.05 13.28 5.49
N GLY A 101 -4.42 12.23 6.23
CA GLY A 101 -5.50 12.31 7.23
C GLY A 101 -5.03 13.20 8.38
N SER A 102 -5.66 14.37 8.53
CA SER A 102 -5.36 15.30 9.61
C SER A 102 -5.43 14.57 10.94
N VAL A 103 -4.28 14.32 11.58
CA VAL A 103 -4.24 14.02 13.00
C VAL A 103 -4.93 15.21 13.66
N PRO A 104 -6.04 15.04 14.41
CA PRO A 104 -6.63 16.16 15.11
C PRO A 104 -5.57 16.62 16.12
N HIS A 105 -4.89 17.74 15.80
CA HIS A 105 -4.05 18.43 16.74
C HIS A 105 -4.95 18.95 17.86
N THR A 106 -5.13 18.15 18.91
CA THR A 106 -5.56 18.65 20.22
C THR A 106 -4.42 19.48 20.79
N GLY A 107 -4.30 20.72 20.33
CA GLY A 107 -3.15 21.56 20.69
C GLY A 107 -3.18 22.96 20.09
N ARG A 108 -4.11 23.79 20.58
CA ARG A 108 -3.95 25.24 20.85
C ARG A 108 -2.77 25.95 20.16
N GLY A 109 -3.02 26.73 19.10
CA GLY A 109 -2.01 27.61 18.53
C GLY A 109 -2.48 28.42 17.32
N ASN A 110 -3.02 29.61 17.57
CA ASN A 110 -3.40 30.60 16.56
C ASN A 110 -2.12 31.24 15.96
N ARG A 111 -1.92 31.20 14.63
CA ARG A 111 -1.06 32.18 13.92
C ARG A 111 -1.23 32.18 12.39
N GLY A 112 -1.95 33.19 11.90
CA GLY A 112 -1.58 34.02 10.74
C GLY A 112 -1.59 33.40 9.33
N THR A 113 -2.67 33.60 8.58
CA THR A 113 -2.67 33.51 7.12
C THR A 113 -2.12 34.81 6.53
N SER A 114 -0.91 34.79 5.94
CA SER A 114 -0.45 35.86 5.05
C SER A 114 -0.99 35.59 3.63
N ARG A 115 -2.06 36.31 3.28
CA ARG A 115 -2.53 36.48 1.90
C ARG A 115 -1.54 37.40 1.17
N GLN A 116 -1.04 37.01 0.00
CA GLN A 116 -0.49 37.97 -0.96
C GLN A 116 -1.60 38.32 -1.98
N PRO A 117 -1.79 39.60 -2.32
CA PRO A 117 -2.90 40.06 -3.15
C PRO A 117 -2.66 39.87 -4.66
N ASP A 118 -3.76 39.61 -5.37
CA ASP A 118 -3.85 39.62 -6.82
C ASP A 118 -3.55 41.04 -7.37
N SER A 119 -2.61 41.13 -8.31
CA SER A 119 -2.37 42.37 -9.07
C SER A 119 -3.36 42.46 -10.22
N ALA A 120 -4.33 43.36 -10.08
CA ALA A 120 -5.23 43.80 -11.13
C ALA A 120 -4.56 44.81 -12.07
N HIS A 121 -5.14 44.91 -13.26
CA HIS A 121 -4.79 45.73 -14.41
C HIS A 121 -4.52 47.22 -14.16
N GLY A 122 -3.65 47.77 -15.01
CA GLY A 122 -3.55 49.17 -15.39
C GLY A 122 -3.08 49.25 -16.83
#